data_AF-A0A432V7Y5-F1
#
_entry.id   AF-A0A432V7Y5-F1
#
_cell.length_a   1.000
_cell.length_b   1.000
_cell.length_c   1.000
_cell.angle_alpha   90.00
_cell.angle_beta   90.00
_cell.angle_gamma   90.00
#
_symmetry.space_group_name_H-M   'P 1'
#
loop_
_entity.id
_entity.type
_entity.pdbx_description
1 polymer ?
#
loop_
_entity_poly.entity_id
_entity_poly.type
_entity_poly.pdbx_seq_one_letter_code
_entity_poly.pdbx_strand_id
1 'polypeptide(L)' 'MNDIRVGLAEASHRHYSLAALRSMIATWDERIRFRWELEQKSKDDPHLIEDIGLTKRQVEAEIAKPFWRR' A
#
# COMPACT_ATOMS: atom_id res chain seq x y z
N MET A 1 26.27 -35.09 5.45
CA MET A 1 25.12 -35.28 4.53
C MET A 1 23.79 -34.70 5.09
N ASN A 2 23.80 -33.93 6.18
CA ASN A 2 22.62 -33.20 6.69
C ASN A 2 22.70 -31.68 6.45
N ASP A 3 23.87 -31.19 6.05
CA ASP A 3 24.21 -29.76 6.02
C ASP A 3 23.60 -29.05 4.81
N ILE A 4 23.38 -29.78 3.70
CA ILE A 4 22.78 -29.26 2.46
C ILE A 4 21.26 -28.99 2.63
N ARG A 5 20.56 -29.81 3.42
CA ARG A 5 19.11 -29.64 3.65
C ARG A 5 18.80 -28.43 4.53
N VAL A 6 19.66 -28.15 5.51
CA VAL A 6 19.53 -26.98 6.41
C VAL A 6 19.77 -25.69 5.64
N GLY A 7 20.81 -25.61 4.80
CA GLY A 7 21.09 -24.42 3.99
C GLY A 7 20.01 -24.09 2.96
N LEU A 8 19.37 -25.10 2.37
CA LEU A 8 18.29 -24.88 1.40
C LEU A 8 17.00 -24.35 2.06
N ALA A 9 16.66 -24.86 3.24
CA ALA A 9 15.53 -24.36 4.02
C ALA A 9 15.75 -22.90 4.46
N GLU A 10 16.96 -22.56 4.91
CA GLU A 10 17.28 -21.21 5.35
C GLU A 10 17.29 -20.20 4.19
N ALA A 11 17.83 -20.57 3.02
CA ALA A 11 17.78 -19.76 1.81
C ALA A 11 16.34 -19.55 1.32
N SER A 12 15.51 -20.61 1.37
CA SER A 12 14.09 -20.54 1.02
C SER A 12 13.31 -19.60 1.96
N HIS A 13 13.56 -19.68 3.27
CA HIS A 13 12.97 -18.78 4.26
C HIS A 13 13.38 -17.31 4.04
N ARG A 14 14.65 -17.05 3.74
CA ARG A 14 15.13 -15.68 3.44
C ARG A 14 14.54 -15.12 2.15
N HIS A 15 14.35 -15.96 1.12
CA HIS A 15 13.74 -15.53 -0.12
C HIS A 15 12.24 -15.26 0.06
N TYR A 16 11.55 -16.06 0.87
CA TYR A 16 10.15 -15.84 1.22
C TYR A 16 9.96 -14.55 2.03
N SER A 17 10.85 -14.26 2.99
CA SER A 17 10.78 -13.02 3.77
C SER A 17 11.02 -11.77 2.91
N LEU A 18 11.97 -11.83 1.98
CA LEU A 18 12.22 -10.73 1.03
C LEU A 18 11.06 -10.55 0.05
N ALA A 19 10.46 -11.63 -0.44
CA ALA A 19 9.28 -11.55 -1.31
C ALA A 19 8.08 -10.94 -0.58
N ALA A 20 7.85 -11.33 0.67
CA ALA A 20 6.81 -10.75 1.52
C ALA A 20 7.03 -9.25 1.76
N LEU A 21 8.27 -8.83 2.06
CA LEU A 21 8.61 -7.41 2.22
C LEU A 21 8.39 -6.62 0.92
N ARG A 22 8.80 -7.17 -0.23
CA ARG A 22 8.56 -6.53 -1.54
C ARG A 22 7.07 -6.39 -1.86
N SER A 23 6.27 -7.41 -1.57
CA SER A 23 4.81 -7.34 -1.73
C SER A 23 4.18 -6.28 -0.81
N MET A 24 4.68 -6.15 0.42
CA MET A 24 4.20 -5.15 1.37
C MET A 24 4.53 -3.72 0.90
N ILE A 25 5.77 -3.51 0.39
CA ILE A 25 6.18 -2.24 -0.21
C ILE A 25 5.34 -1.92 -1.46
N ALA A 26 5.11 -2.89 -2.35
CA ALA A 26 4.28 -2.70 -3.54
C ALA A 26 2.83 -2.30 -3.18
N THR A 27 2.26 -2.96 -2.15
CA THR A 27 0.94 -2.61 -1.62
C THR A 27 0.91 -1.16 -1.10
N TRP A 28 1.98 -0.71 -0.43
CA TRP A 28 2.06 0.67 0.04
C TRP A 28 2.19 1.68 -1.10
N ASP A 29 2.97 1.35 -2.13
CA ASP A 29 3.15 2.21 -3.30
C ASP A 29 1.84 2.38 -4.09
N GLU A 30 1.08 1.30 -4.28
CA GLU A 30 -0.27 1.35 -4.86
C GLU A 30 -1.21 2.27 -4.07
N ARG A 31 -1.16 2.21 -2.73
CA ARG A 31 -1.99 3.07 -1.87
C ARG A 31 -1.60 4.54 -1.96
N ILE A 32 -0.31 4.84 -2.01
CA ILE A 32 0.17 6.22 -2.16
C ILE A 32 -0.27 6.76 -3.52
N ARG A 33 -0.13 5.97 -4.59
CA ARG A 33 -0.60 6.34 -5.93
C ARG A 33 -2.11 6.58 -5.97
N PHE A 34 -2.91 5.71 -5.36
CA PHE A 34 -4.36 5.90 -5.26
C PHE A 34 -4.74 7.19 -4.51
N ARG A 35 -4.06 7.49 -3.40
CA ARG A 35 -4.29 8.74 -2.65
C ARG A 35 -3.92 9.98 -3.44
N TRP A 36 -2.82 9.94 -4.20
CA TRP A 36 -2.43 11.02 -5.09
C TRP A 36 -3.45 11.23 -6.20
N GLU A 37 -3.92 10.16 -6.83
CA GLU A 37 -4.96 10.25 -7.86
C GLU A 37 -6.26 10.83 -7.32
N LEU A 38 -6.64 10.43 -6.10
CA LEU A 38 -7.83 10.92 -5.43
C LEU A 38 -7.69 12.40 -5.01
N GLU A 39 -6.50 12.83 -4.60
CA GLU A 39 -6.20 14.25 -4.34
C GLU A 39 -6.26 15.09 -5.62
N GLN A 40 -5.71 14.59 -6.73
CA GLN A 40 -5.79 15.26 -8.03
C GLN A 40 -7.25 15.37 -8.51
N LYS A 41 -8.00 14.28 -8.48
CA LYS A 41 -9.44 14.29 -8.82
C LYS A 41 -10.26 15.23 -7.92
N SER A 42 -9.91 15.34 -6.63
CA SER A 42 -10.54 16.29 -5.70
C SER A 42 -10.23 17.75 -6.03
N LYS A 43 -9.06 18.04 -6.59
CA LYS A 43 -8.65 19.39 -7.03
C LYS A 43 -9.24 19.76 -8.39
N ASP A 44 -9.18 18.84 -9.35
CA ASP A 44 -9.58 19.08 -10.73
C ASP A 44 -11.11 18.98 -10.90
N ASP A 45 -11.72 18.02 -10.22
CA ASP A 45 -13.14 17.72 -10.32
C ASP A 45 -13.81 17.58 -8.94
N PRO A 46 -13.90 18.66 -8.14
CA PRO A 46 -14.45 18.61 -6.77
C PRO A 46 -15.88 18.05 -6.70
N HIS A 47 -16.70 18.29 -7.73
CA HIS A 47 -18.04 17.69 -7.90
C HIS A 47 -18.08 16.16 -8.03
N LEU A 48 -17.00 15.50 -8.51
CA LEU A 48 -16.96 14.04 -8.55
C LEU A 48 -16.83 13.43 -7.16
N ILE A 49 -16.18 14.13 -6.22
CA ILE A 49 -16.08 13.71 -4.83
C ILE A 49 -17.45 13.73 -4.16
N GLU A 50 -18.29 14.73 -4.51
CA GLU A 50 -19.66 14.85 -4.01
C GLU A 50 -20.59 13.75 -4.57
N ASP A 51 -20.41 13.37 -5.84
CA ASP A 51 -21.22 12.32 -6.51
C ASP A 51 -21.05 10.91 -5.92
N ILE A 52 -19.86 10.58 -5.41
CA ILE A 52 -19.60 9.33 -4.64
C ILE A 52 -19.99 9.45 -3.16
N GLY A 53 -20.60 10.56 -2.75
CA GLY A 53 -21.08 10.79 -1.38
C GLY A 53 -19.97 11.04 -0.37
N LEU A 54 -18.78 11.43 -0.81
CA LEU A 54 -17.67 11.82 0.07
C LEU A 54 -17.65 13.33 0.22
N THR A 55 -17.49 13.80 1.46
CA THR A 55 -17.19 15.22 1.71
C THR A 55 -15.69 15.45 1.63
N LYS A 56 -15.28 16.64 1.20
CA LYS A 56 -13.85 17.04 1.16
C LYS A 56 -13.12 16.77 2.49
N ARG A 57 -13.80 16.96 3.62
CA ARG A 57 -13.27 16.67 4.96
C ARG A 57 -13.04 15.18 5.23
N GLN A 58 -13.86 14.29 4.67
CA GLN A 58 -13.63 12.84 4.78
C GLN A 58 -12.42 12.42 3.95
N VAL A 59 -12.25 12.99 2.75
CA VAL A 59 -11.07 12.76 1.92
C VAL A 59 -9.80 13.22 2.62
N GLU A 60 -9.80 14.44 3.20
CA GLU A 60 -8.67 14.94 3.99
C GLU A 60 -8.35 14.04 5.19
N ALA A 61 -9.37 13.50 5.87
CA ALA A 61 -9.18 12.56 6.97
C ALA A 61 -8.58 11.22 6.50
N GLU A 62 -8.98 10.70 5.34
CA GLU A 62 -8.38 9.50 4.74
C GLU A 62 -6.92 9.72 4.31
N ILE A 63 -6.60 10.91 3.78
CA ILE A 63 -5.23 11.29 3.40
C ILE A 63 -4.35 11.42 4.65
N ALA A 64 -4.88 12.00 5.74
CA ALA A 64 -4.17 12.19 7.00
C ALA A 64 -3.86 10.88 7.75
N LYS A 65 -4.48 9.75 7.39
CA LYS A 65 -4.16 8.46 8.01
C LYS A 65 -2.72 8.05 7.69
N PRO A 66 -1.94 7.58 8.68
CA PRO A 66 -0.62 7.02 8.43
C PRO A 66 -0.69 5.88 7.40
N PHE A 67 0.24 5.84 6.46
CA PHE A 67 0.21 4.86 5.35
C PHE A 67 0.24 3.39 5.81
N TRP A 68 0.69 3.14 7.05
CA TRP A 68 0.79 1.81 7.67
C TRP A 68 -0.47 1.39 8.46
N ARG A 69 -1.44 2.28 8.66
CA ARG A 69 -2.62 1.99 9.48
C ARG A 69 -3.80 1.59 8.58
N ARG A 70 -4.38 0.43 8.87
CA ARG A 70 -5.57 -0.11 8.20
C ARG A 70 -6.83 0.50 8.77
#